data_AF-A0A6G1SCC1-F1
#
_entry.id   AF-A0A6G1SCC1-F1
#
_cell.length_a   1.000
_cell.length_b   1.000
_cell.length_c   1.000
_cell.angle_alpha   90.00
_cell.angle_beta   90.00
_cell.angle_gamma   90.00
#
_symmetry.space_group_name_H-M   'P 1'
#
loop_
_entity.id
_entity.type
_entity.pdbx_description
1 polymer ?
#
loop_
_entity_poly.entity_id
_entity_poly.type
_entity_poly.pdbx_seq_one_letter_code
_entity_poly.pdbx_strand_id
1 'polypeptide(L)'
;MLFQFVKLTTSIMEGFKRPDDHAEWMNIFQLMYHMRQALACAICGKIVSNPYTPVQESCHCVCSSCHVENAQMSYNCITCRHAQASQDGFKLNSDLKHNAAGFLLLCKLIEEKGIVQKWPSLSLPNGQGGPQGGTVTFSKLIKEGIDAAKEANDECCLSESFRKAKVKQRRKPCRCGSGKNNNGRPGNLTCLGQRCTCYKEGKGCENCKCVGCKNPNGTSLNEP
;
A
#
# COMPACT_ATOMS: atom_id res chain seq x y z
N MET A 1 13.35 10.34 3.51
CA MET A 1 12.17 9.46 3.72
C MET A 1 11.74 8.75 2.45
N LEU A 2 11.43 9.45 1.34
CA LEU A 2 10.97 8.82 0.09
C LEU A 2 11.88 7.68 -0.43
N PHE A 3 13.21 7.89 -0.45
CA PHE A 3 14.16 6.85 -0.87
C PHE A 3 14.09 5.58 -0.01
N GLN A 4 13.96 5.73 1.31
CA GLN A 4 13.84 4.59 2.24
C GLN A 4 12.52 3.85 2.03
N PHE A 5 11.44 4.58 1.76
CA PHE A 5 10.15 3.99 1.45
C PHE A 5 10.20 3.19 0.14
N VAL A 6 10.77 3.75 -0.92
CA VAL A 6 10.96 3.04 -2.20
C VAL A 6 11.81 1.78 -1.99
N LYS A 7 12.95 1.91 -1.31
CA LYS A 7 13.80 0.76 -0.97
C LYS A 7 13.04 -0.34 -0.24
N LEU A 8 12.26 0.03 0.79
CA LEU A 8 11.44 -0.90 1.54
C LEU A 8 10.41 -1.61 0.65
N THR A 9 9.70 -0.87 -0.20
CA THR A 9 8.71 -1.48 -1.12
C THR A 9 9.38 -2.48 -2.07
N THR A 10 10.54 -2.14 -2.65
CA THR A 10 11.28 -3.05 -3.53
C THR A 10 11.76 -4.29 -2.78
N SER A 11 12.36 -4.14 -1.61
CA SER A 11 12.81 -5.27 -0.78
C SER A 11 11.66 -6.20 -0.41
N ILE A 12 10.49 -5.68 -0.02
CA ILE A 12 9.31 -6.51 0.27
C ILE A 12 8.88 -7.30 -0.97
N MET A 13 8.82 -6.66 -2.14
CA MET A 13 8.40 -7.33 -3.38
C MET A 13 9.38 -8.43 -3.81
N GLU A 14 10.68 -8.24 -3.60
CA GLU A 14 11.69 -9.29 -3.82
C GLU A 14 11.62 -10.38 -2.75
N GLY A 15 11.39 -10.02 -1.49
CA GLY A 15 11.19 -10.95 -0.38
C GLY A 15 10.00 -11.88 -0.60
N PHE A 16 8.92 -11.41 -1.24
CA PHE A 16 7.80 -12.26 -1.62
C PHE A 16 8.16 -13.32 -2.67
N LYS A 17 9.18 -13.10 -3.50
CA LYS A 17 9.67 -14.12 -4.45
C LYS A 17 10.50 -15.20 -3.75
N ARG A 18 11.08 -14.87 -2.59
CA ARG A 18 11.92 -15.75 -1.76
C ARG A 18 11.40 -15.77 -0.31
N PRO A 19 10.20 -16.32 -0.06
CA PRO A 19 9.52 -16.20 1.22
C PRO A 19 10.23 -16.95 2.38
N ASP A 20 11.13 -17.87 2.05
CA ASP A 20 11.85 -18.73 3.02
C ASP A 20 13.29 -18.22 3.29
N ASP A 21 13.66 -17.06 2.75
CA ASP A 21 14.97 -16.44 2.94
C ASP A 21 15.00 -15.61 4.24
N HIS A 22 15.49 -16.21 5.33
CA HIS A 22 15.57 -15.56 6.64
C HIS A 22 16.39 -14.26 6.62
N ALA A 23 17.50 -14.22 5.88
CA ALA A 23 18.39 -13.06 5.85
C ALA A 23 17.72 -11.87 5.15
N GLU A 24 17.04 -12.13 4.02
CA GLU A 24 16.24 -11.11 3.33
C GLU A 24 15.13 -10.55 4.23
N TRP A 25 14.36 -11.43 4.91
CA TRP A 25 13.30 -10.99 5.81
C TRP A 25 13.79 -10.27 7.05
N MET A 26 14.99 -10.60 7.57
CA MET A 26 15.64 -9.84 8.64
C MET A 26 15.99 -8.42 8.19
N ASN A 27 16.55 -8.26 6.98
CA ASN A 27 16.84 -6.95 6.40
C ASN A 27 15.56 -6.14 6.16
N ILE A 28 14.51 -6.77 5.65
CA ILE A 28 13.18 -6.15 5.48
C ILE A 28 12.64 -5.70 6.85
N PHE A 29 12.69 -6.56 7.87
CA PHE A 29 12.22 -6.21 9.21
C PHE A 29 12.98 -5.01 9.79
N GLN A 30 14.30 -4.97 9.64
CA GLN A 30 15.10 -3.82 10.07
C GLN A 30 14.69 -2.53 9.35
N LEU A 31 14.49 -2.57 8.03
CA LEU A 31 14.01 -1.42 7.25
C LEU A 31 12.61 -0.98 7.71
N MET A 32 11.70 -1.93 7.93
CA MET A 32 10.35 -1.64 8.45
C MET A 32 10.41 -0.99 9.82
N TYR A 33 11.26 -1.50 10.72
CA TYR A 33 11.46 -0.95 12.04
C TYR A 33 11.94 0.51 11.98
N HIS A 34 12.98 0.80 11.18
CA HIS A 34 13.46 2.17 11.01
C HIS A 34 12.41 3.09 10.38
N MET A 35 11.64 2.58 9.42
CA MET A 35 10.53 3.34 8.81
C MET A 35 9.45 3.65 9.84
N ARG A 36 9.07 2.68 10.68
CA ARG A 36 8.12 2.88 11.79
C ARG A 36 8.62 3.95 12.75
N GLN A 37 9.90 3.93 13.13
CA GLN A 37 10.48 4.96 14.01
C GLN A 37 10.44 6.35 13.38
N ALA A 38 10.72 6.46 12.07
CA ALA A 38 10.65 7.73 11.37
C ALA A 38 9.21 8.26 11.17
N LEU A 39 8.20 7.39 11.31
CA LEU A 39 6.78 7.71 11.25
C LEU A 39 6.14 7.80 12.64
N ALA A 40 6.92 7.71 13.71
CA ALA A 40 6.44 7.78 15.08
C ALA A 40 6.18 9.24 15.48
N CYS A 41 4.99 9.52 16.00
CA CYS A 41 4.68 10.79 16.62
C CYS A 41 5.62 11.02 17.83
N ALA A 42 6.28 12.18 17.88
CA ALA A 42 7.18 12.53 18.97
C ALA A 42 6.46 12.69 20.33
N ILE A 43 5.13 12.77 20.33
CA ILE A 43 4.28 12.93 21.52
C ILE A 43 3.80 11.56 22.01
N CYS A 44 2.94 10.91 21.22
CA CYS A 44 2.27 9.68 21.64
C CYS A 44 3.04 8.40 21.28
N GLY A 45 4.14 8.52 20.53
CA GLY A 45 4.96 7.40 20.08
C GLY A 45 4.30 6.48 19.03
N LYS A 46 3.00 6.63 18.76
CA LYS A 46 2.26 5.86 17.75
C LYS A 46 2.63 6.29 16.34
N ILE A 47 2.30 5.45 15.35
CA ILE A 47 2.39 5.82 13.93
C ILE A 47 1.50 7.05 13.70
N VAL A 48 2.07 8.06 13.05
CA VAL A 48 1.47 9.39 12.95
C VAL A 48 0.20 9.40 12.07
N SER A 49 -0.85 10.04 12.59
CA SER A 49 -2.08 10.37 11.84
C SER A 49 -2.12 11.87 11.53
N ASN A 50 -2.36 12.23 10.26
CA ASN A 50 -2.30 13.61 9.77
C ASN A 50 -1.05 14.36 10.30
N PRO A 51 0.18 13.98 9.86
CA PRO A 51 1.42 14.45 10.46
C PRO A 51 1.69 15.95 10.26
N TYR A 52 1.97 16.65 11.34
CA TYR A 52 2.47 18.03 11.35
C TYR A 52 3.96 18.06 11.65
N THR A 53 4.68 18.95 10.97
CA THR A 53 6.11 19.20 11.18
C THR A 53 6.37 20.70 11.21
N PRO A 54 7.43 21.18 11.88
CA PRO A 54 7.80 22.59 11.85
C PRO A 54 7.99 23.11 10.42
N VAL A 55 7.60 24.35 10.18
CA VAL A 55 7.68 24.98 8.84
C VAL A 55 9.12 25.23 8.42
N GLN A 56 9.96 25.65 9.35
CA GLN A 56 11.38 25.98 9.11
C GLN A 56 12.17 24.73 8.74
N GLU A 57 12.08 23.67 9.56
CA GLU A 57 12.72 22.38 9.29
C GLU A 57 11.87 21.22 9.79
N SER A 58 11.71 20.18 8.94
CA SER A 58 10.93 18.99 9.27
C SER A 58 11.68 18.01 10.18
N CYS A 59 12.02 18.44 11.39
CA CYS A 59 12.84 17.68 12.35
C CYS A 59 12.04 16.63 13.14
N HIS A 60 10.90 16.99 13.72
CA HIS A 60 10.02 16.07 14.46
C HIS A 60 8.62 16.09 13.85
N CYS A 61 7.94 14.95 13.87
CA CYS A 61 6.57 14.83 13.43
C CYS A 61 5.63 14.56 14.60
N VAL A 62 4.44 15.16 14.55
CA VAL A 62 3.40 15.01 15.57
C VAL A 62 2.05 14.80 14.89
N CYS A 63 1.12 14.08 15.54
CA CYS A 63 -0.24 13.93 15.02
C CYS A 63 -0.97 15.27 15.07
N SER A 64 -2.01 15.41 14.24
CA SER A 64 -2.90 16.58 14.29
C SER A 64 -3.51 16.81 15.68
N SER A 65 -4.02 15.77 16.34
CA SER A 65 -4.57 15.86 17.71
C SER A 65 -3.50 16.24 18.73
N CYS A 66 -2.32 15.61 18.64
CA CYS A 66 -1.20 15.89 19.54
C CYS A 66 -0.66 17.33 19.38
N HIS A 67 -0.75 17.91 18.18
CA HIS A 67 -0.39 19.29 17.92
C HIS A 67 -1.41 20.28 18.53
N VAL A 68 -2.72 20.01 18.37
CA VAL A 68 -3.80 20.90 18.80
C VAL A 68 -4.01 20.90 20.31
N GLU A 69 -3.89 19.73 20.95
CA GLU A 69 -4.14 19.58 22.40
C GLU A 69 -3.08 20.26 23.29
N ASN A 70 -2.07 20.91 22.70
CA ASN A 70 -1.13 21.83 23.35
C ASN A 70 -0.55 21.26 24.66
N ALA A 71 -0.34 19.94 24.68
CA ALA A 71 -0.02 19.19 25.89
C ALA A 71 1.43 19.43 26.29
N GLN A 72 1.70 20.60 26.91
CA GLN A 72 2.86 20.93 27.76
C GLN A 72 4.16 20.16 27.44
N MET A 73 4.55 20.10 26.18
CA MET A 73 5.65 19.24 25.78
C MET A 73 6.92 20.04 25.62
N SER A 74 7.88 19.75 26.50
CA SER A 74 9.25 20.20 26.35
C SER A 74 9.86 19.54 25.12
N TYR A 75 9.70 20.16 23.96
CA TYR A 75 10.64 19.89 22.88
C TYR A 75 12.02 20.32 23.38
N ASN A 76 12.88 19.33 23.62
CA ASN A 76 14.32 19.58 23.79
C ASN A 76 14.92 20.10 22.47
N CYS A 77 14.23 19.89 21.34
CA CYS A 77 14.56 20.45 20.05
C CYS A 77 14.18 21.93 19.96
N ILE A 78 15.17 22.77 19.67
CA ILE A 78 15.05 24.23 19.53
C ILE A 78 14.08 24.60 18.40
N THR A 79 14.17 23.93 17.25
CA THR A 79 13.30 24.21 16.09
C THR A 79 11.83 23.98 16.42
N CYS A 80 11.49 22.87 17.08
CA CYS A 80 10.11 22.60 17.49
C CYS A 80 9.60 23.59 18.54
N ARG A 81 10.48 24.01 19.46
CA ARG A 81 10.13 25.02 20.47
C ARG A 81 9.82 26.38 19.83
N HIS A 82 10.64 26.82 18.87
CA HIS A 82 10.37 28.06 18.13
C HIS A 82 9.10 27.96 17.27
N ALA A 83 8.88 26.81 16.63
CA ALA A 83 7.66 26.57 15.86
C ALA A 83 6.40 26.61 16.74
N GLN A 84 6.46 26.16 17.99
CA GLN A 84 5.30 26.21 18.89
C GLN A 84 4.93 27.64 19.32
N ALA A 85 5.88 28.58 19.31
CA ALA A 85 5.63 29.97 19.68
C ALA A 85 4.75 30.73 18.66
N SER A 86 4.55 30.17 17.47
CA SER A 86 3.68 30.73 16.42
C SER A 86 2.53 29.79 16.12
N GLN A 87 1.33 30.35 15.93
CA GLN A 87 0.14 29.61 15.55
C GLN A 87 0.33 28.86 14.21
N ASP A 88 1.15 29.40 13.30
CA ASP A 88 1.44 28.82 11.98
C ASP A 88 2.83 28.16 11.91
N GLY A 89 3.49 27.93 13.05
CA GLY A 89 4.86 27.38 13.05
C GLY A 89 4.94 25.90 12.66
N PHE A 90 3.81 25.20 12.61
CA PHE A 90 3.69 23.82 12.12
C PHE A 90 2.81 23.77 10.87
N LYS A 91 3.17 22.88 9.93
CA LYS A 91 2.38 22.59 8.75
C LYS A 91 2.12 21.10 8.61
N LEU A 92 0.99 20.76 7.99
CA LEU A 92 0.71 19.40 7.56
C LEU A 92 1.78 18.95 6.56
N ASN A 93 2.37 17.79 6.80
CA ASN A 93 3.37 17.19 5.95
C ASN A 93 2.73 16.09 5.09
N SER A 94 2.29 16.46 3.89
CA SER A 94 1.66 15.52 2.95
C SER A 94 2.55 14.33 2.61
N ASP A 95 3.87 14.51 2.49
CA ASP A 95 4.78 13.39 2.16
C ASP A 95 4.81 12.36 3.29
N LEU A 96 4.89 12.80 4.55
CA LEU A 96 4.79 11.90 5.69
C LEU A 96 3.41 11.25 5.78
N LYS A 97 2.33 11.96 5.43
CA LYS A 97 0.98 11.38 5.37
C LYS A 97 0.91 10.23 4.37
N HIS A 98 1.47 10.40 3.17
CA HIS A 98 1.53 9.34 2.15
C HIS A 98 2.44 8.19 2.59
N ASN A 99 3.60 8.48 3.17
CA ASN A 99 4.53 7.45 3.67
C ASN A 99 3.93 6.63 4.81
N ALA A 100 3.23 7.26 5.76
CA ALA A 100 2.52 6.58 6.83
C ALA A 100 1.47 5.64 6.25
N ALA A 101 0.59 6.16 5.40
CA ALA A 101 -0.48 5.36 4.84
C ALA A 101 0.02 4.24 3.90
N GLY A 102 1.13 4.46 3.19
CA GLY A 102 1.84 3.42 2.44
C GLY A 102 2.46 2.34 3.34
N PHE A 103 3.08 2.72 4.46
CA PHE A 103 3.62 1.77 5.44
C PHE A 103 2.53 0.87 6.03
N LEU A 104 1.37 1.44 6.35
CA LEU A 104 0.20 0.70 6.84
C LEU A 104 -0.30 -0.32 5.79
N LEU A 105 -0.31 0.06 4.50
CA LEU A 105 -0.67 -0.85 3.41
C LEU A 105 0.33 -2.00 3.26
N LEU A 106 1.63 -1.74 3.43
CA LEU A 106 2.66 -2.78 3.41
C LEU A 106 2.47 -3.79 4.56
N CYS A 107 2.13 -3.30 5.76
CA CYS A 107 1.83 -4.18 6.90
C CYS A 107 0.65 -5.12 6.62
N LYS A 108 -0.46 -4.57 6.06
CA LYS A 108 -1.61 -5.37 5.62
C LYS A 108 -1.21 -6.41 4.56
N LEU A 109 -0.43 -6.01 3.56
CA LEU A 109 0.00 -6.91 2.49
C LEU A 109 0.86 -8.08 3.03
N ILE A 110 1.76 -7.80 3.97
CA ILE A 110 2.61 -8.83 4.60
C ILE A 110 1.76 -9.83 5.42
N GLU A 111 0.76 -9.34 6.13
CA GLU A 111 -0.21 -10.18 6.86
C GLU A 111 -1.04 -11.05 5.92
N GLU A 112 -1.62 -10.47 4.88
CA GLU A 112 -2.43 -11.19 3.87
C GLU A 112 -1.64 -12.29 3.16
N LYS A 113 -0.33 -12.11 3.00
CA LYS A 113 0.57 -13.10 2.39
C LYS A 113 1.02 -14.21 3.35
N GLY A 114 0.62 -14.16 4.62
CA GLY A 114 0.96 -15.19 5.61
C GLY A 114 2.44 -15.22 5.99
N ILE A 115 3.18 -14.12 5.75
CA ILE A 115 4.62 -14.09 6.04
C ILE A 115 4.90 -14.00 7.54
N VAL A 116 4.03 -13.33 8.29
CA VAL A 116 4.20 -13.13 9.74
C VAL A 116 4.30 -14.46 10.48
N GLN A 117 3.51 -15.45 10.06
CA GLN A 117 3.44 -16.78 10.65
C GLN A 117 4.68 -17.63 10.33
N LYS A 118 5.39 -17.33 9.23
CA LYS A 118 6.65 -18.02 8.87
C LYS A 118 7.81 -17.64 9.77
N TRP A 119 7.79 -16.43 10.34
CA TRP A 119 8.93 -15.85 11.06
C TRP A 119 8.58 -15.41 12.49
N PRO A 120 8.09 -16.32 13.36
CA PRO A 120 7.66 -15.99 14.72
C PRO A 120 8.82 -15.60 15.64
N SER A 121 10.04 -16.09 15.36
CA SER A 121 11.26 -15.83 16.13
C SER A 121 12.01 -14.57 15.69
N LEU A 122 11.57 -13.92 14.61
CA LEU A 122 12.27 -12.78 14.04
C LEU A 122 12.13 -11.57 14.97
N SER A 123 13.26 -11.15 15.54
CA SER A 123 13.32 -10.15 16.60
C SER A 123 14.51 -9.21 16.44
N LEU A 124 14.31 -7.96 16.86
CA LEU A 124 15.34 -6.93 16.89
C LEU A 124 15.55 -6.49 18.34
N PRO A 125 16.82 -6.30 18.75
CA PRO A 125 17.11 -5.63 20.01
C PRO A 125 16.62 -4.18 19.92
N ASN A 126 15.83 -3.73 20.89
CA ASN A 126 15.35 -2.35 20.90
C ASN A 126 16.53 -1.43 21.25
N GLY A 127 17.17 -0.86 20.23
CA GLY A 127 18.26 0.10 20.41
C GLY A 127 17.72 1.45 20.88
N GLN A 128 17.58 1.64 22.19
CA GLN A 128 17.63 2.94 22.90
C GLN A 128 17.99 2.69 24.37
N GLY A 129 19.15 3.19 24.79
CA GLY A 129 19.77 2.97 26.11
C GLY A 129 19.01 3.62 27.27
N GLY A 130 17.88 3.04 27.65
CA GLY A 130 17.20 3.28 28.92
C GLY A 130 16.95 1.96 29.67
N PRO A 131 16.57 1.99 30.96
CA PRO A 131 16.56 0.81 31.85
C PRO A 131 15.55 -0.29 31.50
N GLN A 132 14.88 -0.23 30.35
CA GLN A 132 13.93 -1.24 29.88
C GLN A 132 14.25 -1.66 28.45
N GLY A 133 15.25 -2.54 28.31
CA GLY A 133 15.64 -3.19 27.06
C GLY A 133 14.59 -4.19 26.59
N GLY A 134 13.53 -3.70 25.92
CA GLY A 134 12.54 -4.54 25.27
C GLY A 134 13.07 -5.21 24.00
N THR A 135 12.49 -6.34 23.59
CA THR A 135 12.71 -6.93 22.27
C THR A 135 11.50 -6.66 21.39
N VAL A 136 11.72 -6.16 20.17
CA VAL A 136 10.65 -5.95 19.18
C VAL A 136 10.63 -7.14 18.23
N THR A 137 9.50 -7.83 18.15
CA THR A 137 9.30 -8.97 17.24
C THR A 137 8.60 -8.52 15.96
N PHE A 138 8.88 -9.17 14.84
CA PHE A 138 8.27 -8.86 13.54
C PHE A 138 6.74 -8.84 13.61
N SER A 139 6.13 -9.84 14.24
CA SER A 139 4.68 -9.93 14.39
C SER A 139 4.06 -8.76 15.17
N LYS A 140 4.76 -8.24 16.18
CA LYS A 140 4.30 -7.07 16.96
C LYS A 140 4.30 -5.81 16.10
N LEU A 141 5.36 -5.59 15.32
CA LEU A 141 5.46 -4.45 14.40
C LEU A 141 4.34 -4.47 13.35
N ILE A 142 4.11 -5.63 12.72
CA ILE A 142 3.07 -5.77 11.69
C ILE A 142 1.68 -5.54 12.30
N LYS A 143 1.40 -6.12 13.48
CA LYS A 143 0.14 -5.93 14.19
C LYS A 143 -0.11 -4.47 14.57
N GLU A 144 0.90 -3.77 15.08
CA GLU A 144 0.83 -2.33 15.35
C GLU A 144 0.41 -1.54 14.10
N GLY A 145 1.04 -1.83 12.95
CA GLY A 145 0.67 -1.22 11.67
C GLY A 145 -0.76 -1.54 11.23
N ILE A 146 -1.24 -2.75 11.44
CA ILE A 146 -2.62 -3.12 11.09
C ILE A 146 -3.63 -2.41 11.98
N ASP A 147 -3.39 -2.35 13.28
CA ASP A 147 -4.29 -1.71 14.23
C ASP A 147 -4.35 -0.19 13.99
N ALA A 148 -3.20 0.45 13.76
CA ALA A 148 -3.16 1.85 13.32
C ALA A 148 -3.91 2.09 12.00
N ALA A 149 -3.88 1.11 11.08
CA ALA A 149 -4.61 1.19 9.82
C ALA A 149 -6.12 0.99 9.94
N LYS A 150 -6.59 0.37 11.04
CA LYS A 150 -8.02 0.31 11.37
C LYS A 150 -8.47 1.64 11.96
N GLU A 151 -7.70 2.20 12.88
CA GLU A 151 -7.95 3.54 13.46
C GLU A 151 -7.97 4.64 12.38
N ALA A 152 -7.12 4.54 11.36
CA ALA A 152 -7.07 5.53 10.27
C ALA A 152 -8.21 5.39 9.23
N ASN A 153 -8.93 4.26 9.19
CA ASN A 153 -9.92 3.98 8.14
C ASN A 153 -11.23 4.78 8.29
N ASP A 154 -11.39 5.52 9.38
CA ASP A 154 -12.44 6.53 9.54
C ASP A 154 -12.06 7.90 8.92
N GLU A 155 -10.80 8.11 8.49
CA GLU A 155 -10.34 9.40 7.93
C GLU A 155 -9.37 9.31 6.72
N CYS A 156 -8.93 8.12 6.27
CA CYS A 156 -7.83 8.03 5.28
C CYS A 156 -8.28 8.10 3.80
N CYS A 157 -8.00 9.24 3.14
CA CYS A 157 -8.16 9.50 1.69
C CYS A 157 -7.39 8.57 0.72
N LEU A 158 -6.62 7.58 1.17
CA LEU A 158 -5.93 6.67 0.24
C LEU A 158 -6.87 5.71 -0.49
N SER A 159 -8.09 5.53 0.03
CA SER A 159 -9.01 4.55 -0.50
C SER A 159 -9.47 4.88 -1.93
N GLU A 160 -9.59 6.15 -2.32
CA GLU A 160 -10.07 6.50 -3.67
C GLU A 160 -8.96 6.50 -4.73
N SER A 161 -7.76 6.96 -4.37
CA SER A 161 -6.63 7.07 -5.31
C SER A 161 -6.00 5.71 -5.62
N PHE A 162 -5.96 4.78 -4.65
CA PHE A 162 -5.39 3.44 -4.84
C PHE A 162 -6.44 2.38 -5.26
N ARG A 163 -7.75 2.55 -5.00
CA ARG A 163 -8.79 1.68 -5.62
C ARG A 163 -8.83 1.82 -7.14
N LYS A 164 -8.44 2.99 -7.68
CA LYS A 164 -8.29 3.20 -9.13
C LYS A 164 -7.04 2.52 -9.70
N ALA A 165 -6.05 2.21 -8.87
CA ALA A 165 -4.97 1.30 -9.20
C ALA A 165 -5.36 -0.16 -8.89
N LYS A 166 -6.50 -0.63 -9.41
CA LYS A 166 -6.54 -2.03 -9.83
C LYS A 166 -5.33 -2.18 -10.74
N VAL A 167 -4.35 -3.00 -10.35
CA VAL A 167 -3.42 -3.61 -11.32
C VAL A 167 -4.35 -4.06 -12.43
N LYS A 168 -4.34 -3.33 -13.55
CA LYS A 168 -5.16 -3.64 -14.70
C LYS A 168 -4.52 -4.91 -15.19
N GLN A 169 -4.95 -6.05 -14.65
CA GLN A 169 -4.71 -7.38 -15.17
C GLN A 169 -4.85 -7.18 -16.67
N ARG A 170 -3.72 -7.22 -17.39
CA ARG A 170 -3.68 -6.78 -18.79
C ARG A 170 -4.71 -7.64 -19.48
N ARG A 171 -5.86 -7.03 -19.74
CA ARG A 171 -7.09 -7.72 -20.10
C ARG A 171 -6.77 -8.42 -21.42
N LYS A 172 -6.59 -9.75 -21.37
CA LYS A 172 -6.04 -10.56 -22.47
C LYS A 172 -6.77 -10.18 -23.76
N PRO A 173 -6.06 -9.87 -24.86
CA PRO A 173 -6.72 -9.55 -26.12
C PRO A 173 -7.58 -10.74 -26.55
N CYS A 174 -8.76 -10.45 -27.12
CA CYS A 174 -9.63 -11.47 -27.69
C CYS A 174 -8.87 -12.25 -28.76
N ARG A 175 -8.92 -13.59 -28.72
CA ARG A 175 -8.27 -14.46 -29.72
C ARG A 175 -9.23 -14.85 -30.86
N CYS A 176 -10.19 -13.98 -31.22
CA CYS A 176 -11.02 -14.19 -32.43
C CYS A 176 -10.11 -14.00 -33.65
N GLY A 177 -9.82 -15.08 -34.39
CA GLY A 177 -8.88 -14.98 -35.51
C GLY A 177 -8.41 -16.27 -36.17
N SER A 178 -9.18 -17.37 -36.14
CA SER A 178 -8.89 -18.50 -37.02
C SER A 178 -10.17 -19.25 -37.34
N GLY A 179 -10.77 -18.93 -38.49
CA GLY A 179 -11.89 -19.67 -39.03
C GLY A 179 -12.06 -19.37 -40.52
N LYS A 180 -11.67 -20.32 -41.38
CA LYS A 180 -12.20 -20.39 -42.74
C LYS A 180 -13.71 -20.62 -42.64
N ASN A 181 -14.52 -19.99 -43.48
CA ASN A 181 -15.93 -20.40 -43.61
C ASN A 181 -16.03 -21.70 -44.43
N ASN A 182 -17.18 -22.36 -44.36
CA ASN A 182 -17.45 -23.62 -45.07
C ASN A 182 -17.59 -23.45 -46.61
N ASN A 183 -17.36 -22.26 -47.18
CA ASN A 183 -17.57 -21.97 -48.61
C ASN A 183 -16.49 -21.07 -49.25
N GLY A 184 -15.30 -20.96 -48.67
CA GLY A 184 -14.10 -20.41 -49.34
C GLY A 184 -14.15 -18.95 -49.82
N ARG A 185 -15.13 -18.11 -49.43
CA ARG A 185 -15.19 -16.68 -49.79
C ARG A 185 -14.87 -15.77 -48.60
N PRO A 186 -14.12 -14.66 -48.76
CA PRO A 186 -13.80 -13.73 -47.67
C PRO A 186 -15.03 -12.89 -47.30
N GLY A 187 -15.80 -13.35 -46.31
CA GLY A 187 -16.93 -12.61 -45.72
C GLY A 187 -16.46 -11.68 -44.59
N ASN A 188 -17.06 -10.49 -44.52
CA ASN A 188 -16.74 -9.41 -43.57
C ASN A 188 -16.48 -9.89 -42.13
N LEU A 189 -15.23 -9.73 -41.70
CA LEU A 189 -14.74 -9.91 -40.34
C LEU A 189 -15.34 -8.83 -39.42
N THR A 190 -16.31 -9.15 -38.55
CA THR A 190 -16.87 -8.17 -37.60
C THR A 190 -15.90 -7.79 -36.47
N CYS A 191 -14.82 -8.56 -36.25
CA CYS A 191 -13.68 -8.18 -35.41
C CYS A 191 -12.37 -8.14 -36.22
N LEU A 192 -12.24 -7.24 -37.21
CA LEU A 192 -10.98 -6.93 -37.92
C LEU A 192 -9.90 -6.39 -36.96
N GLY A 193 -9.32 -7.25 -36.11
CA GLY A 193 -8.27 -6.87 -35.15
C GLY A 193 -8.73 -5.95 -34.00
N GLN A 194 -10.02 -5.64 -33.92
CA GLN A 194 -10.60 -4.80 -32.86
C GLN A 194 -11.30 -5.63 -31.77
N ARG A 195 -11.33 -5.11 -30.54
CA ARG A 195 -12.00 -5.79 -29.42
C ARG A 195 -13.52 -5.78 -29.64
N CYS A 196 -14.14 -6.96 -29.54
CA CYS A 196 -15.60 -7.15 -29.55
C CYS A 196 -16.31 -6.18 -28.59
N THR A 197 -17.46 -5.64 -29.01
CA THR A 197 -18.26 -4.68 -28.21
C THR A 197 -18.72 -5.28 -26.89
N CYS A 198 -19.16 -6.54 -26.86
CA CYS A 198 -19.53 -7.25 -25.63
C CYS A 198 -18.38 -7.27 -24.60
N TYR A 199 -17.14 -7.43 -25.07
CA TYR A 199 -15.96 -7.39 -24.21
C TYR A 199 -15.64 -5.98 -23.69
N LYS A 200 -15.79 -4.94 -24.54
CA LYS A 200 -15.63 -3.54 -24.10
C LYS A 200 -16.64 -3.20 -23.00
N GLU A 201 -17.86 -3.71 -23.12
CA GLU A 201 -18.94 -3.51 -22.15
C GLU A 201 -18.89 -4.46 -20.94
N GLY A 202 -18.00 -5.46 -20.94
CA GLY A 202 -17.88 -6.41 -19.82
C GLY A 202 -18.99 -7.45 -19.73
N LYS A 203 -19.75 -7.67 -20.81
CA LYS A 203 -20.87 -8.64 -20.91
C LYS A 203 -20.45 -9.93 -21.60
N GLY A 204 -21.26 -10.98 -21.49
CA GLY A 204 -21.12 -12.24 -22.24
C GLY A 204 -21.47 -12.11 -23.73
N CYS A 205 -21.11 -13.11 -24.54
CA CYS A 205 -21.43 -13.16 -25.99
C CYS A 205 -22.76 -13.94 -26.21
N GLU A 206 -23.88 -13.42 -25.73
CA GLU A 206 -25.20 -14.10 -25.83
C GLU A 206 -25.86 -13.94 -27.22
N ASN A 207 -25.70 -12.77 -27.85
CA ASN A 207 -26.25 -12.51 -29.19
C ASN A 207 -25.25 -11.71 -30.05
N CYS A 208 -24.00 -12.19 -30.04
CA CYS A 208 -22.90 -11.45 -30.61
C CYS A 208 -22.83 -11.65 -32.14
N LYS A 209 -22.70 -10.54 -32.88
CA LYS A 209 -22.45 -10.56 -34.33
C LYS A 209 -21.05 -11.07 -34.72
N CYS A 210 -20.22 -11.42 -33.73
CA CYS A 210 -18.88 -11.97 -33.95
C CYS A 210 -18.96 -13.49 -34.14
N VAL A 211 -18.54 -13.97 -35.31
CA VAL A 211 -18.40 -15.40 -35.58
C VAL A 211 -17.17 -15.94 -34.81
N GLY A 212 -17.37 -16.92 -33.93
CA GLY A 212 -16.27 -17.51 -33.13
C GLY A 212 -15.77 -16.64 -31.96
N CYS A 213 -16.64 -15.80 -31.39
CA CYS A 213 -16.34 -15.00 -30.19
C CYS A 213 -15.91 -15.91 -29.02
N LYS A 214 -14.64 -15.85 -28.58
CA LYS A 214 -14.16 -16.47 -27.33
C LYS A 214 -14.06 -15.43 -26.21
N ASN A 215 -15.16 -14.72 -25.96
CA ASN A 215 -15.21 -13.72 -24.89
C ASN A 215 -15.06 -14.41 -23.52
N PRO A 216 -14.05 -14.06 -22.71
CA PRO A 216 -13.80 -14.70 -21.43
C PRO A 216 -14.89 -14.45 -20.37
N ASN A 217 -15.82 -13.52 -20.61
CA ASN A 217 -16.95 -13.25 -19.72
C ASN A 217 -18.10 -14.29 -19.84
N GLY A 218 -17.91 -15.35 -20.63
CA GLY A 218 -18.84 -16.49 -20.72
C GLY A 218 -20.04 -16.30 -21.66
N THR A 219 -20.68 -17.42 -21.97
CA THR A 219 -22.07 -17.54 -22.42
C THR A 219 -22.86 -17.99 -21.19
N SER A 220 -23.92 -17.31 -20.79
CA SER A 220 -24.86 -17.91 -19.84
C SER A 220 -25.45 -19.16 -20.51
N LEU A 221 -25.01 -20.33 -20.05
CA LEU A 221 -25.65 -21.59 -20.36
C LEU A 221 -27.08 -21.52 -19.82
N ASN A 222 -28.08 -21.63 -20.70
CA ASN A 222 -29.00 -22.76 -20.74
C ASN A 222 -30.11 -22.49 -21.78
N GLU A 223 -30.04 -23.23 -22.87
CA GLU A 223 -31.18 -23.73 -23.67
C GLU A 223 -32.06 -24.65 -22.80
N PRO A 224 -33.29 -25.04 -23.19
CA PRO A 224 -33.81 -25.21 -24.56
C PRO A 224 -34.60 -24.03 -25.14
#